data_AF-A0A2I0LGS2-F1
#
_entry.id   AF-A0A2I0LGS2-F1
#
_cell.length_a   1.000
_cell.length_b   1.000
_cell.length_c   1.000
_cell.angle_alpha   90.00
_cell.angle_beta   90.00
_cell.angle_gamma   90.00
#
_symmetry.space_group_name_H-M   'P 1'
#
loop_
_entity.id
_entity.type
_entity.pdbx_description
1 polymer ?
#
loop_
_entity_poly.entity_id
_entity_poly.type
_entity_poly.pdbx_seq_one_letter_code
_entity_poly.pdbx_strand_id
1 'polypeptide(L)'
;LNSLEGEFKGKYYPHHLQACPAALNSLEGEFKGKYYPLKNMTEQEQQQLIDDHFLFDKPVSPLLLASGMARDWPDARGIWCAGGGPKWGGWGHPRVGGTSRMGLNGMGVGDTQIEEIFKKAGHPFMWTEHLGYILTCPSNLGTGLRGGVHVRLPKLSQHPKFEEILKRLRLQKRGTGGVSLSPRVAMGAVFDVSNADRPVGAMGCHRIL
;
A
#
# COMPACT_ATOMS: atom_id res chain seq x y z
N LEU A 1 17.63 -10.36 25.58
CA LEU A 1 16.82 -10.44 24.34
C LEU A 1 15.35 -10.69 24.66
N ASN A 2 14.99 -11.72 25.42
CA ASN A 2 13.59 -12.01 25.76
C ASN A 2 12.88 -10.97 26.67
N SER A 3 13.61 -10.20 27.49
CA SER A 3 12.96 -9.16 28.34
C SER A 3 12.63 -7.87 27.57
N LEU A 4 13.34 -7.57 26.48
CA LEU A 4 13.09 -6.39 25.64
C LEU A 4 11.88 -6.60 24.71
N GLU A 5 11.61 -7.84 24.29
CA GLU A 5 10.41 -8.17 23.49
C GLU A 5 9.11 -7.98 24.28
N GLY A 6 9.12 -8.28 25.59
CA GLY A 6 7.98 -8.10 26.47
C GLY A 6 7.62 -6.62 26.70
N GLU A 7 8.61 -5.76 26.92
CA GLU A 7 8.39 -4.31 27.08
C GLU A 7 7.91 -3.62 25.79
N PHE A 8 8.41 -4.05 24.61
CA PHE A 8 7.98 -3.49 23.33
C PHE A 8 6.54 -3.85 22.98
N LYS A 9 6.11 -5.09 23.26
CA LYS A 9 4.73 -5.55 23.02
C LYS A 9 3.70 -4.79 23.86
N GLY A 10 4.05 -4.37 25.07
CA GLY A 10 3.14 -3.67 25.99
C GLY A 10 2.97 -2.17 25.74
N LYS A 11 4.01 -1.45 25.27
CA LYS A 11 4.00 0.04 25.22
C LYS A 11 3.65 0.67 23.87
N TYR A 12 4.07 0.09 22.74
CA TYR A 12 3.94 0.74 21.42
C TYR A 12 2.92 0.08 20.48
N TYR A 13 2.70 -1.23 20.62
CA TYR A 13 1.77 -1.97 19.76
C TYR A 13 0.29 -1.62 20.00
N PRO A 14 -0.27 -1.60 21.22
CA PRO A 14 -1.72 -1.53 21.39
C PRO A 14 -2.34 -0.18 21.01
N HIS A 15 -1.67 0.95 21.31
CA HIS A 15 -2.27 2.28 21.16
C HIS A 15 -2.48 2.71 19.71
N HIS A 16 -1.48 2.50 18.84
CA HIS A 16 -1.61 2.85 17.41
C HIS A 16 -2.52 1.88 16.65
N LEU A 17 -2.61 0.62 17.10
CA LEU A 17 -3.38 -0.43 16.43
C LEU A 17 -4.89 -0.33 16.69
N GLN A 18 -5.31 0.25 17.82
CA GLN A 18 -6.73 0.49 18.13
C GLN A 18 -7.27 1.80 17.54
N ALA A 19 -6.43 2.84 17.41
CA ALA A 19 -6.85 4.13 16.89
C ALA A 19 -7.15 4.11 15.38
N CYS A 20 -6.43 3.27 14.63
CA CYS A 20 -6.52 3.22 13.17
C CYS A 20 -7.90 2.73 12.66
N PRO A 21 -8.47 1.61 13.14
CA PRO A 21 -9.81 1.17 12.73
C PRO A 21 -10.93 2.13 13.14
N ALA A 22 -10.84 2.73 14.33
CA ALA A 22 -11.85 3.66 14.83
C ALA A 22 -11.93 4.93 13.98
N ALA A 23 -10.78 5.51 13.62
CA ALA A 23 -10.72 6.66 12.72
C ALA A 23 -11.25 6.30 11.32
N LEU A 24 -10.79 5.20 10.72
CA LEU A 24 -11.23 4.81 9.37
C LEU A 24 -12.73 4.50 9.30
N ASN A 25 -13.33 3.97 10.37
CA ASN A 25 -14.77 3.73 10.43
C ASN A 25 -15.60 5.00 10.67
N SER A 26 -14.98 6.14 10.99
CA SER A 26 -15.66 7.44 11.08
C SER A 26 -15.78 8.16 9.74
N LEU A 27 -15.24 7.59 8.66
CA LEU A 27 -15.40 8.15 7.31
C LEU A 27 -16.86 8.01 6.86
N GLU A 28 -17.35 9.04 6.16
CA GLU A 28 -18.72 9.15 5.69
C GLU A 28 -18.78 9.33 4.16
N GLY A 29 -20.00 9.38 3.60
CA GLY A 29 -20.21 9.60 2.17
C GLY A 29 -19.59 8.48 1.32
N GLU A 30 -18.87 8.85 0.25
CA GLU A 30 -18.22 7.92 -0.68
C GLU A 30 -17.05 7.14 -0.06
N PHE A 31 -16.51 7.61 1.08
CA PHE A 31 -15.44 6.96 1.82
C PHE A 31 -15.95 6.17 3.01
N LYS A 32 -17.27 6.03 3.21
CA LYS A 32 -17.80 5.18 4.28
C LYS A 32 -17.39 3.73 4.05
N GLY A 33 -16.80 3.07 5.04
CA GLY A 33 -16.26 1.72 4.86
C GLY A 33 -16.31 0.82 6.09
N LYS A 34 -15.72 -0.36 5.96
CA LYS A 34 -15.60 -1.38 7.02
C LYS A 34 -14.15 -1.85 7.13
N TYR A 35 -13.65 -1.94 8.36
CA TYR A 35 -12.40 -2.63 8.68
C TYR A 35 -12.62 -4.14 8.91
N TYR A 36 -11.78 -4.95 8.30
CA TYR A 36 -11.76 -6.41 8.36
C TYR A 36 -10.44 -6.86 9.01
N PRO A 37 -10.42 -7.19 10.32
CA PRO A 37 -9.23 -7.70 10.97
C PRO A 37 -8.90 -9.13 10.48
N LEU A 38 -7.65 -9.39 10.12
CA LEU A 38 -7.23 -10.71 9.62
C LEU A 38 -7.44 -11.82 10.64
N LYS A 39 -7.26 -11.53 11.93
CA LYS A 39 -7.37 -12.52 13.02
C LYS A 39 -8.77 -13.15 13.14
N ASN A 40 -9.81 -12.37 12.84
CA ASN A 40 -11.22 -12.78 13.00
C ASN A 40 -11.97 -12.73 11.66
N MET A 41 -11.25 -12.80 10.53
CA MET A 41 -11.85 -12.76 9.20
C MET A 41 -12.54 -14.09 8.91
N THR A 42 -13.81 -14.04 8.50
CA THR A 42 -14.54 -15.26 8.08
C THR A 42 -14.02 -15.77 6.74
N GLU A 43 -14.18 -17.06 6.46
CA GLU A 43 -13.80 -17.63 5.15
C GLU A 43 -14.52 -16.93 3.99
N GLN A 44 -15.78 -16.54 4.19
CA GLN A 44 -16.57 -15.81 3.20
C GLN A 44 -16.00 -14.42 2.91
N GLU A 45 -15.67 -13.65 3.95
CA GLU A 45 -15.02 -12.34 3.79
C GLU A 45 -13.62 -12.48 3.17
N GLN A 46 -12.87 -13.52 3.56
CA GLN A 46 -11.57 -13.81 3.01
C GLN A 46 -11.66 -14.10 1.51
N GLN A 47 -12.56 -15.00 1.10
CA GLN A 47 -12.74 -15.35 -0.30
C GLN A 47 -13.18 -14.13 -1.13
N GLN A 48 -14.13 -13.34 -0.60
CA GLN A 48 -14.55 -12.10 -1.25
C GLN A 48 -13.39 -11.14 -1.49
N LEU A 49 -12.53 -10.93 -0.48
CA LEU A 49 -11.35 -10.06 -0.59
C LEU A 49 -10.28 -10.63 -1.53
N ILE A 50 -10.17 -11.95 -1.67
CA ILE A 50 -9.30 -12.60 -2.67
C ILE A 50 -9.85 -12.34 -4.08
N ASP A 51 -11.14 -12.57 -4.29
CA ASP A 51 -11.82 -12.40 -5.58
C ASP A 51 -11.78 -10.94 -6.04
N ASP A 52 -11.87 -10.01 -5.09
CA ASP A 52 -11.73 -8.58 -5.34
C ASP A 52 -10.26 -8.10 -5.50
N HIS A 53 -9.29 -8.99 -5.33
CA HIS A 53 -7.84 -8.69 -5.33
C HIS A 53 -7.39 -7.68 -4.25
N PHE A 54 -8.03 -7.68 -3.08
CA PHE A 54 -7.66 -6.84 -1.92
C PHE A 54 -6.89 -7.58 -0.83
N LEU A 55 -7.08 -8.89 -0.70
CA LEU A 55 -6.40 -9.67 0.32
C LEU A 55 -4.91 -9.81 0.01
N PHE A 56 -4.08 -9.62 1.03
CA PHE A 56 -2.63 -9.83 0.94
C PHE A 56 -2.20 -11.05 1.76
N ASP A 57 -1.21 -11.77 1.23
CA ASP A 57 -0.66 -12.95 1.88
C ASP A 57 0.28 -12.60 3.04
N LYS A 58 0.52 -13.59 3.91
CA LYS A 58 1.56 -13.52 4.93
C LYS A 58 2.90 -13.17 4.27
N PRO A 59 3.67 -12.20 4.80
CA PRO A 59 4.99 -11.89 4.29
C PRO A 59 5.93 -13.10 4.33
N VAL A 60 6.38 -13.55 3.17
CA VAL A 60 7.36 -14.65 3.01
C VAL A 60 8.69 -14.18 2.42
N SER A 61 8.76 -12.91 1.99
CA SER A 61 9.99 -12.35 1.41
C SER A 61 11.12 -12.33 2.47
N PRO A 62 12.32 -12.83 2.14
CA PRO A 62 13.47 -12.78 3.04
C PRO A 62 13.76 -11.37 3.57
N LEU A 63 13.54 -10.32 2.75
CA LEU A 63 13.72 -8.93 3.17
C LEU A 63 12.76 -8.53 4.31
N LEU A 64 11.48 -8.90 4.18
CA LEU A 64 10.45 -8.60 5.18
C LEU A 64 10.60 -9.45 6.44
N LEU A 65 11.05 -10.69 6.29
CA LEU A 65 11.33 -11.59 7.40
C LEU A 65 12.56 -11.13 8.20
N ALA A 66 13.67 -10.83 7.51
CA ALA A 66 14.90 -10.36 8.14
C ALA A 66 14.76 -8.97 8.78
N SER A 67 13.86 -8.12 8.27
CA SER A 67 13.52 -6.83 8.90
C SER A 67 12.51 -6.94 10.05
N GLY A 68 12.03 -8.15 10.38
CA GLY A 68 11.10 -8.37 11.47
C GLY A 68 9.67 -7.88 11.21
N MET A 69 9.29 -7.62 9.95
CA MET A 69 7.96 -7.11 9.56
C MET A 69 6.85 -8.18 9.64
N ALA A 70 7.22 -9.45 9.77
CA ALA A 70 6.27 -10.57 9.91
C ALA A 70 6.04 -11.03 11.37
N ARG A 71 6.67 -10.39 12.36
CA ARG A 71 6.56 -10.79 13.78
C ARG A 71 5.12 -10.76 14.26
N ASP A 72 4.67 -11.78 14.99
CA ASP A 72 3.30 -11.86 15.56
C ASP A 72 2.16 -11.91 14.53
N TRP A 73 2.44 -12.22 13.26
CA TRP A 73 1.37 -12.33 12.24
C TRP A 73 0.30 -13.37 12.64
N PRO A 74 -1.02 -13.09 12.51
CA PRO A 74 -1.67 -11.92 11.87
C PRO A 74 -2.13 -10.82 12.86
N ASP A 75 -1.62 -10.77 14.09
CA ASP A 75 -2.15 -9.89 15.14
C ASP A 75 -2.14 -8.41 14.71
N ALA A 76 -3.29 -7.75 14.85
CA ALA A 76 -3.50 -6.35 14.52
C ALA A 76 -3.25 -5.97 13.03
N ARG A 77 -3.31 -6.94 12.13
CA ARG A 77 -3.38 -6.72 10.68
C ARG A 77 -4.84 -6.76 10.24
N GLY A 78 -5.15 -6.03 9.18
CA GLY A 78 -6.47 -6.02 8.58
C GLY A 78 -6.51 -5.16 7.34
N ILE A 79 -7.68 -5.16 6.71
CA ILE A 79 -7.98 -4.42 5.50
C ILE A 79 -9.18 -3.55 5.80
N TRP A 80 -9.09 -2.27 5.50
CA TRP A 80 -10.29 -1.43 5.43
C TRP A 80 -10.76 -1.36 3.98
N CYS A 81 -12.07 -1.36 3.75
CA CYS A 81 -12.69 -1.16 2.43
C CYS A 81 -13.83 -0.14 2.49
N ALA A 82 -13.78 0.90 1.66
CA ALA A 82 -14.92 1.78 1.39
C ALA A 82 -16.05 1.00 0.67
N GLY A 83 -17.30 1.29 1.01
CA GLY A 83 -18.52 0.72 0.41
C GLY A 83 -19.12 1.64 -0.65
N GLY A 84 -19.62 1.06 -1.75
CA GLY A 84 -20.41 1.78 -2.77
C GLY A 84 -19.66 2.25 -4.03
N GLY A 85 -18.34 2.02 -4.12
CA GLY A 85 -17.52 2.43 -5.28
C GLY A 85 -16.19 1.66 -5.35
N PRO A 86 -15.19 2.12 -6.13
CA PRO A 86 -13.88 1.48 -6.19
C PRO A 86 -13.28 1.27 -4.80
N LYS A 87 -13.28 0.02 -4.36
CA LYS A 87 -12.80 -0.42 -3.05
C LYS A 87 -11.34 0.02 -2.86
N TRP A 88 -11.09 0.64 -1.71
CA TRP A 88 -9.80 1.18 -1.29
C TRP A 88 -9.26 0.28 -0.19
N GLY A 89 -8.07 -0.32 -0.33
CA GLY A 89 -7.49 -1.25 0.64
C GLY A 89 -6.26 -0.65 1.34
N GLY A 90 -6.31 -0.42 2.66
CA GLY A 90 -5.17 0.04 3.44
C GLY A 90 -4.50 -1.07 4.26
N TRP A 91 -3.17 -1.05 4.38
CA TRP A 91 -2.41 -1.96 5.26
C TRP A 91 -2.34 -1.42 6.70
N GLY A 92 -2.36 -2.32 7.70
CA GLY A 92 -2.39 -2.06 9.16
C GLY A 92 -1.16 -1.39 9.81
N HIS A 93 -0.47 -0.49 9.12
CA HIS A 93 0.37 0.59 9.65
C HIS A 93 0.45 1.59 8.49
N PRO A 94 -0.05 2.84 8.61
CA PRO A 94 -0.84 3.51 7.59
C PRO A 94 -0.12 3.61 6.24
N ARG A 95 -0.20 2.53 5.48
CA ARG A 95 0.03 2.52 4.05
C ARG A 95 -1.35 2.64 3.48
N VAL A 96 -1.75 3.89 3.34
CA VAL A 96 -2.75 4.33 2.39
C VAL A 96 -2.25 3.88 1.01
N GLY A 97 -2.69 2.70 0.60
CA GLY A 97 -2.10 1.95 -0.49
C GLY A 97 -3.13 1.01 -1.08
N GLY A 98 -4.25 1.59 -1.51
CA GLY A 98 -5.31 0.88 -2.20
C GLY A 98 -5.03 0.76 -3.69
N THR A 99 -5.35 -0.39 -4.26
CA THR A 99 -5.60 -0.49 -5.70
C THR A 99 -6.98 0.13 -5.96
N SER A 100 -7.04 1.44 -6.14
CA SER A 100 -8.31 2.08 -6.49
C SER A 100 -8.54 1.98 -7.99
N ARG A 101 -9.75 1.52 -8.40
CA ARG A 101 -10.30 1.88 -9.73
C ARG A 101 -10.71 3.37 -9.81
N MET A 102 -10.43 4.16 -8.76
CA MET A 102 -10.56 5.61 -8.77
C MET A 102 -9.38 6.21 -9.53
N GLY A 103 -9.66 7.16 -10.41
CA GLY A 103 -8.64 8.04 -10.97
C GLY A 103 -7.93 8.85 -9.88
N LEU A 104 -6.81 9.46 -10.24
CA LEU A 104 -5.92 10.21 -9.33
C LEU A 104 -6.65 11.22 -8.43
N ASN A 105 -7.70 11.86 -8.93
CA ASN A 105 -8.49 12.85 -8.18
C ASN A 105 -9.21 12.24 -6.97
N GLY A 106 -9.75 11.03 -7.11
CA GLY A 106 -10.44 10.34 -6.01
C GLY A 106 -9.47 9.89 -4.90
N MET A 107 -8.23 9.55 -5.26
CA MET A 107 -7.18 9.23 -4.28
C MET A 107 -6.77 10.47 -3.48
N GLY A 108 -6.57 11.61 -4.13
CA GLY A 108 -6.15 12.85 -3.44
C GLY A 108 -7.16 13.34 -2.40
N VAL A 109 -8.47 13.23 -2.68
CA VAL A 109 -9.52 13.61 -1.73
C VAL A 109 -9.56 12.63 -0.54
N GLY A 110 -9.47 11.32 -0.79
CA GLY A 110 -9.44 10.31 0.26
C GLY A 110 -8.22 10.43 1.18
N ASP A 111 -7.03 10.65 0.61
CA ASP A 111 -5.78 10.83 1.37
C ASP A 111 -5.87 12.02 2.34
N THR A 112 -6.44 13.13 1.88
CA THR A 112 -6.60 14.35 2.70
C THR A 112 -7.56 14.11 3.87
N GLN A 113 -8.72 13.49 3.61
CA GLN A 113 -9.68 13.18 4.67
C GLN A 113 -9.10 12.22 5.70
N ILE A 114 -8.34 11.21 5.25
CA ILE A 114 -7.68 10.25 6.13
C ILE A 114 -6.62 10.97 6.99
N GLU A 115 -5.79 11.82 6.40
CA GLU A 115 -4.81 12.59 7.17
C GLU A 115 -5.48 13.46 8.24
N GLU A 116 -6.61 14.11 7.92
CA GLU A 116 -7.37 14.92 8.87
C GLU A 116 -7.95 14.13 10.03
N ILE A 117 -8.58 12.97 9.80
CA ILE A 117 -9.14 12.16 10.88
C ILE A 117 -8.05 11.63 11.82
N PHE A 118 -6.89 11.25 11.28
CA PHE A 118 -5.76 10.77 12.07
C PHE A 118 -5.14 11.91 12.89
N LYS A 119 -5.02 13.11 12.32
CA LYS A 119 -4.63 14.32 13.05
C LYS A 119 -5.61 14.65 14.17
N LYS A 120 -6.93 14.64 13.91
CA LYS A 120 -7.98 14.89 14.91
C LYS A 120 -7.98 13.85 16.04
N ALA A 121 -7.64 12.60 15.72
CA ALA A 121 -7.48 11.53 16.70
C ALA A 121 -6.17 11.59 17.50
N GLY A 122 -5.31 12.61 17.30
CA GLY A 122 -4.03 12.74 18.00
C GLY A 122 -2.91 11.84 17.46
N HIS A 123 -3.06 11.32 16.24
CA HIS A 123 -2.13 10.40 15.60
C HIS A 123 -1.69 10.91 14.21
N PRO A 124 -1.01 12.07 14.12
CA PRO A 124 -0.56 12.61 12.84
C PRO A 124 0.43 11.67 12.13
N PHE A 125 0.48 11.76 10.79
CA PHE A 125 1.48 11.05 10.01
C PHE A 125 2.89 11.62 10.23
N MET A 126 3.90 10.75 10.13
CA MET A 126 5.30 11.15 10.18
C MET A 126 5.69 11.86 8.90
N TRP A 127 6.09 13.13 9.01
CA TRP A 127 6.45 13.96 7.87
C TRP A 127 7.58 14.95 8.24
N THR A 128 8.46 15.25 7.30
CA THR A 128 9.45 16.33 7.42
C THR A 128 9.57 17.09 6.10
N GLU A 129 10.04 18.34 6.16
CA GLU A 129 10.28 19.15 4.96
C GLU A 129 11.32 18.51 4.02
N HIS A 130 12.37 17.90 4.58
CA HIS A 130 13.46 17.32 3.81
C HIS A 130 13.13 15.95 3.19
N LEU A 131 12.27 15.13 3.82
CA LEU A 131 12.01 13.75 3.39
C LEU A 131 10.57 13.50 2.95
N GLY A 132 9.64 14.44 3.15
CA GLY A 132 8.22 14.19 2.96
C GLY A 132 7.67 13.18 3.99
N TYR A 133 6.73 12.33 3.56
CA TYR A 133 6.20 11.25 4.38
C TYR A 133 7.26 10.18 4.65
N ILE A 134 7.37 9.77 5.91
CA ILE A 134 8.35 8.79 6.35
C ILE A 134 7.71 7.40 6.37
N LEU A 135 8.32 6.46 5.65
CA LEU A 135 7.92 5.05 5.59
C LEU A 135 9.10 4.15 5.96
N THR A 136 8.80 2.88 6.27
CA THR A 136 9.78 1.89 6.74
C THR A 136 10.95 1.67 5.77
N CYS A 137 10.70 1.69 4.46
CA CYS A 137 11.75 1.53 3.45
C CYS A 137 12.14 2.89 2.87
N PRO A 138 13.43 3.25 2.84
CA PRO A 138 13.91 4.52 2.26
C PRO A 138 13.45 4.77 0.83
N SER A 139 13.23 3.71 0.03
CA SER A 139 12.74 3.83 -1.35
C SER A 139 11.31 4.36 -1.46
N ASN A 140 10.59 4.49 -0.34
CA ASN A 140 9.22 4.97 -0.29
C ASN A 140 9.10 6.35 0.38
N LEU A 141 10.20 7.03 0.72
CA LEU A 141 10.14 8.40 1.24
C LEU A 141 9.52 9.36 0.20
N GLY A 142 9.19 10.58 0.63
CA GLY A 142 8.56 11.60 -0.20
C GLY A 142 7.05 11.46 -0.19
N THR A 143 6.44 11.24 -1.35
CA THR A 143 5.01 10.96 -1.44
C THR A 143 4.65 9.52 -1.08
N GLY A 144 5.59 8.59 -1.15
CA GLY A 144 5.30 7.15 -1.09
C GLY A 144 4.44 6.62 -2.24
N LEU A 145 4.05 7.48 -3.19
CA LEU A 145 3.03 7.20 -4.19
C LEU A 145 3.55 6.35 -5.35
N ARG A 146 2.80 5.32 -5.69
CA ARG A 146 3.05 4.47 -6.87
C ARG A 146 1.83 4.49 -7.78
N GLY A 147 1.89 5.32 -8.82
CA GLY A 147 0.93 5.28 -9.93
C GLY A 147 1.42 4.29 -10.99
N GLY A 148 0.59 3.30 -11.33
CA GLY A 148 0.94 2.29 -12.31
C GLY A 148 -0.26 1.70 -13.02
N VAL A 149 0.01 1.02 -14.13
CA VAL A 149 -0.98 0.37 -14.99
C VAL A 149 -0.53 -1.04 -15.36
N HIS A 150 -1.49 -1.94 -15.50
CA HIS A 150 -1.27 -3.23 -16.17
C HIS A 150 -1.37 -3.00 -17.69
N VAL A 151 -0.25 -3.10 -18.39
CA VAL A 151 -0.17 -2.85 -19.83
C VAL A 151 0.39 -4.05 -20.57
N ARG A 152 -0.25 -4.42 -21.69
CA ARG A 152 0.20 -5.51 -22.57
C ARG A 152 1.15 -4.98 -23.63
N LEU A 153 2.41 -5.41 -23.59
CA LEU A 153 3.51 -4.93 -24.45
C LEU A 153 4.24 -6.08 -25.16
N PRO A 154 3.58 -6.83 -26.06
CA PRO A 154 4.13 -8.07 -26.62
C PRO A 154 5.33 -7.84 -27.53
N LYS A 155 5.35 -6.73 -28.28
CA LYS A 155 6.46 -6.38 -29.17
C LYS A 155 7.54 -5.59 -28.44
N LEU A 156 7.14 -4.56 -27.70
CA LEU A 156 8.09 -3.69 -27.01
C LEU A 156 8.91 -4.44 -25.96
N SER A 157 8.33 -5.44 -25.28
CA SER A 157 9.06 -6.22 -24.28
C SER A 157 10.18 -7.10 -24.83
N GLN A 158 10.16 -7.41 -26.12
CA GLN A 158 11.21 -8.17 -26.81
C GLN A 158 12.29 -7.26 -27.40
N HIS A 159 12.06 -5.95 -27.43
CA HIS A 159 12.99 -5.01 -28.02
C HIS A 159 14.23 -4.84 -27.11
N PRO A 160 15.47 -4.86 -27.65
CA PRO A 160 16.69 -4.79 -26.84
C PRO A 160 16.82 -3.51 -26.01
N LYS A 161 16.15 -2.43 -26.43
CA LYS A 161 16.12 -1.14 -25.73
C LYS A 161 14.98 -0.98 -24.72
N PHE A 162 14.19 -2.03 -24.44
CA PHE A 162 13.02 -1.88 -23.57
C PHE A 162 13.36 -1.32 -22.18
N GLU A 163 14.41 -1.86 -21.54
CA GLU A 163 14.90 -1.38 -20.24
C GLU A 163 15.41 0.07 -20.31
N GLU A 164 16.07 0.43 -21.41
CA GLU A 164 16.57 1.78 -21.62
C GLU A 164 15.41 2.78 -21.72
N ILE A 165 14.35 2.42 -22.44
CA ILE A 165 13.13 3.24 -22.57
C ILE A 165 12.51 3.47 -21.19
N LEU A 166 12.32 2.40 -20.40
CA LEU A 166 11.76 2.51 -19.05
C LEU A 166 12.63 3.41 -18.15
N LYS A 167 13.96 3.23 -18.18
CA LYS A 167 14.89 4.04 -17.40
C LYS A 167 14.84 5.52 -17.78
N ARG A 168 14.82 5.84 -19.08
CA ARG A 168 14.72 7.22 -19.58
C ARG A 168 13.40 7.88 -19.18
N LEU A 169 12.30 7.11 -19.18
CA LEU A 169 10.98 7.56 -18.74
C LEU A 169 10.79 7.55 -17.22
N ARG A 170 11.82 7.17 -16.45
CA ARG A 170 11.75 7.03 -14.98
C ARG A 170 10.64 6.06 -14.55
N LEU A 171 10.45 4.98 -15.31
CA LEU A 171 9.48 3.92 -15.04
C LEU A 171 10.18 2.65 -14.55
N GLN A 172 9.45 1.84 -13.79
CA GLN A 172 9.82 0.49 -13.39
C GLN A 172 8.76 -0.49 -13.87
N LYS A 173 9.18 -1.68 -14.32
CA LYS A 173 8.29 -2.80 -14.64
C LYS A 173 8.33 -3.86 -13.54
N ARG A 174 7.19 -4.50 -13.29
CA ARG A 174 7.03 -5.63 -12.37
C ARG A 174 6.15 -6.72 -13.01
N GLY A 175 6.15 -7.89 -12.40
CA GLY A 175 5.23 -8.95 -12.78
C GLY A 175 3.79 -8.61 -12.41
N THR A 176 2.81 -9.26 -13.03
CA THR A 176 1.38 -9.08 -12.70
C THR A 176 1.02 -9.46 -11.25
N GLY A 177 1.91 -10.16 -10.53
CA GLY A 177 1.80 -10.47 -9.09
C GLY A 177 2.64 -9.57 -8.17
N GLY A 178 3.14 -8.43 -8.64
CA GLY A 178 3.94 -7.50 -7.84
C GLY A 178 5.46 -7.66 -7.97
N VAL A 179 6.20 -7.44 -6.87
CA VAL A 179 7.68 -7.26 -6.85
C VAL A 179 8.45 -8.46 -7.42
N SER A 180 7.86 -9.65 -7.39
CA SER A 180 8.47 -10.85 -7.94
C SER A 180 8.01 -11.10 -9.38
N LEU A 181 8.97 -11.10 -10.30
CA LEU A 181 8.77 -11.63 -11.66
C LEU A 181 8.63 -13.15 -11.57
N SER A 182 7.45 -13.64 -11.20
CA SER A 182 7.14 -15.06 -11.35
C SER A 182 7.15 -15.43 -12.83
N PRO A 183 7.73 -16.58 -13.23
CA PRO A 183 7.83 -17.01 -14.63
C PRO A 183 6.46 -17.17 -15.34
N ARG A 184 5.33 -17.15 -14.62
CA ARG A 184 3.98 -17.14 -15.23
C ARG A 184 3.65 -15.84 -15.97
N VAL A 185 4.38 -14.75 -15.73
CA VAL A 185 4.20 -13.45 -16.41
C VAL A 185 4.60 -13.50 -17.89
N ALA A 186 5.40 -14.50 -18.28
CA ALA A 186 5.75 -14.73 -19.68
C ALA A 186 4.53 -15.12 -20.56
N MET A 187 3.40 -15.56 -19.99
CA MET A 187 2.26 -16.08 -20.76
C MET A 187 1.34 -15.02 -21.40
N GLY A 188 1.76 -13.75 -21.51
CA GLY A 188 0.96 -12.76 -22.24
C GLY A 188 1.58 -11.38 -22.43
N ALA A 189 2.85 -11.18 -22.05
CA ALA A 189 3.54 -9.89 -22.12
C ALA A 189 2.78 -8.74 -21.44
N VAL A 190 2.11 -9.02 -20.31
CA VAL A 190 1.44 -8.01 -19.48
C VAL A 190 2.39 -7.63 -18.35
N PHE A 191 2.60 -6.33 -18.14
CA PHE A 191 3.53 -5.78 -17.14
C PHE A 191 2.80 -4.79 -16.24
N ASP A 192 3.11 -4.79 -14.95
CA ASP A 192 2.81 -3.68 -14.03
C ASP A 192 3.90 -2.60 -14.26
N VAL A 193 3.55 -1.52 -14.96
CA VAL A 193 4.44 -0.40 -15.24
C VAL A 193 4.03 0.78 -14.38
N SER A 194 4.98 1.35 -13.64
CA SER A 194 4.73 2.43 -12.68
C SER A 194 5.89 3.41 -12.60
N ASN A 195 5.66 4.60 -12.04
CA ASN A 195 6.73 5.53 -11.71
C ASN A 195 7.82 4.86 -10.85
N ALA A 196 9.10 5.10 -11.17
CA ALA A 196 10.24 4.66 -10.37
C ALA A 196 10.52 5.61 -9.21
N ASP A 197 10.32 6.91 -9.45
CA ASP A 197 10.60 7.96 -8.47
C ASP A 197 9.46 8.09 -7.45
N ARG A 198 9.83 8.43 -6.21
CA ARG A 198 8.93 8.86 -5.14
C ARG A 198 9.34 10.29 -4.75
N PRO A 199 8.85 11.31 -5.45
CA PRO A 199 9.36 12.67 -5.28
C PRO A 199 9.09 13.16 -3.84
N VAL A 200 10.03 13.93 -3.32
CA VAL A 200 9.86 14.68 -2.07
C VAL A 200 9.31 16.07 -2.45
N GLY A 201 8.25 16.53 -1.77
CA GLY A 201 7.60 17.83 -1.99
C GLY A 201 6.14 17.75 -2.46
N ALA A 202 5.37 18.83 -2.27
CA ALA A 202 3.92 18.93 -2.47
C ALA A 202 3.42 18.75 -3.94
N MET A 203 4.28 18.33 -4.87
CA MET A 203 3.96 18.15 -6.29
C MET A 203 3.68 16.68 -6.65
N GLY A 204 2.96 15.95 -5.80
CA GLY A 204 2.59 14.55 -6.04
C GLY A 204 1.92 14.31 -7.40
N CYS A 205 1.20 15.30 -7.94
CA CYS A 205 0.47 15.18 -9.20
C CYS A 205 1.32 15.40 -10.47
N HIS A 206 2.41 16.17 -10.41
CA HIS A 206 3.16 16.56 -11.64
C HIS A 206 3.94 15.41 -12.30
N ARG A 207 4.15 14.28 -11.60
CA ARG A 207 4.94 13.14 -12.10
C ARG A 207 4.14 11.85 -12.29
N ILE A 208 2.81 11.88 -12.11
CA ILE A 208 1.93 10.76 -12.47
C ILE A 208 1.44 10.89 -13.93
N LEU A 209 1.71 12.04 -14.57
CA LEU A 209 1.50 12.31 -15.98
C LEU A 209 2.81 12.12 -16.76
#